data_AF-A0A7L4QVK3-F1
#
_entry.id   AF-A0A7L4QVK3-F1
#
_cell.length_a   1.000
_cell.length_b   1.000
_cell.length_c   1.000
_cell.angle_alpha   90.00
_cell.angle_beta   90.00
_cell.angle_gamma   90.00
#
_symmetry.space_group_name_H-M   'P 1'
#
loop_
_entity.id
_entity.type
_entity.pdbx_description
1 polymer ?
#
loop_
_entity_poly.entity_id
_entity_poly.type
_entity_poly.pdbx_seq_one_letter_code
_entity_poly.pdbx_strand_id
1 'polypeptide(L)'
;WDYARDLGIPEAIIRKPPSAGLWTGQQDESEIGLTYPEIDAALHSLERNGWKSTSPVEEKVLSLVRASEHKRLPAPTLLGTD
;
A
#
# COMPACT_ATOMS: atom_id res chain seq x y z
N TRP A 1 -12.70 -1.39 3.04
CA TRP A 1 -13.21 -2.59 3.74
C TRP A 1 -14.58 -3.04 3.28
N ASP A 2 -15.16 -2.42 2.25
CA ASP A 2 -16.59 -2.52 1.98
C ASP A 2 -17.05 -3.94 1.69
N TYR A 3 -16.27 -4.70 0.91
CA TYR A 3 -16.53 -6.10 0.61
C TYR A 3 -16.55 -7.04 1.81
N ALA A 4 -15.83 -6.74 2.89
CA ALA A 4 -15.75 -7.64 4.05
C ALA A 4 -17.10 -7.76 4.77
N ARG A 5 -17.90 -6.69 4.78
CA ARG A 5 -19.26 -6.70 5.35
C ARG A 5 -20.19 -7.56 4.52
N ASP A 6 -20.13 -7.42 3.20
CA ASP A 6 -20.95 -8.18 2.25
C ASP A 6 -20.66 -9.69 2.32
N LEU A 7 -19.41 -10.06 2.63
CA LEU A 7 -18.97 -11.44 2.82
C LEU A 7 -19.28 -12.01 4.22
N GLY A 8 -19.90 -11.24 5.11
CA GLY A 8 -20.25 -11.68 6.46
C GLY A 8 -19.03 -11.89 7.38
N ILE A 9 -17.91 -11.21 7.13
CA ILE A 9 -16.74 -11.27 8.00
C ILE A 9 -17.07 -10.65 9.37
N PRO A 10 -16.68 -11.26 10.49
CA PRO A 10 -16.95 -10.72 11.84
C PRO A 10 -16.51 -9.27 12.02
N GLU A 11 -17.36 -8.45 12.67
CA GLU A 11 -17.08 -7.03 12.89
C GLU A 11 -15.78 -6.78 13.67
N ALA A 12 -15.44 -7.70 14.59
CA ALA A 12 -14.20 -7.64 15.36
C ALA A 12 -12.95 -7.75 14.47
N ILE A 13 -13.03 -8.42 13.31
CA ILE A 13 -11.94 -8.49 12.33
C ILE A 13 -11.91 -7.21 11.49
N ILE A 14 -13.08 -6.74 11.03
CA ILE A 14 -13.20 -5.55 10.18
C ILE A 14 -12.70 -4.29 10.91
N ARG A 15 -13.03 -4.15 12.20
CA ARG A 15 -12.66 -2.98 13.02
C ARG A 15 -11.27 -3.05 13.62
N LYS A 16 -10.61 -4.21 13.57
CA LYS A 16 -9.27 -4.35 14.12
C LYS A 16 -8.33 -3.43 13.32
N PRO A 17 -7.52 -2.58 13.99
CA PRO A 17 -6.49 -1.80 13.30
C PRO A 17 -5.60 -2.72 12.46
N PRO A 18 -5.30 -2.38 11.20
CA PRO A 18 -4.41 -3.17 10.35
C PRO A 18 -3.02 -3.35 10.99
N SER A 19 -2.52 -4.58 10.94
CA SER A 19 -1.23 -4.96 11.52
C SER A 19 -0.74 -6.26 10.89
N ALA A 20 0.53 -6.30 10.46
CA ALA A 20 1.19 -7.53 10.02
C ALA A 20 1.49 -8.52 11.17
N GLY A 21 1.44 -8.07 12.44
CA GLY A 21 1.61 -8.92 13.62
C GLY A 21 3.03 -9.49 13.80
N LEU A 22 4.05 -8.85 13.25
CA LEU A 22 5.45 -9.29 13.33
C LEU A 22 6.06 -9.04 14.72
N TRP A 23 5.57 -8.03 15.45
CA TRP A 23 5.91 -7.76 16.86
C TRP A 23 4.75 -7.09 17.61
N THR A 24 4.84 -7.10 18.94
CA THR A 24 3.82 -6.51 19.81
C THR A 24 3.65 -5.01 19.56
N GLY A 25 2.41 -4.58 19.33
CA GLY A 25 2.06 -3.17 19.16
C GLY A 25 2.28 -2.63 17.75
N GLN A 26 2.67 -3.46 16.77
CA GLN A 26 2.78 -3.06 15.38
C GLN A 26 1.43 -2.57 14.82
N GLN A 27 1.44 -1.45 14.10
CA GLN A 27 0.29 -0.92 13.34
C GLN A 27 0.76 -0.42 11.99
N ASP A 28 0.14 -0.90 10.92
CA ASP A 28 0.62 -0.66 9.55
C ASP A 28 0.62 0.84 9.20
N GLU A 29 -0.46 1.56 9.55
CA GLU A 29 -0.60 3.00 9.28
C GLU A 29 0.41 3.84 10.08
N SER A 30 0.83 3.38 11.25
CA SER A 30 1.86 4.05 12.06
C SER A 30 3.26 3.88 11.45
N GLU A 31 3.55 2.69 10.92
CA GLU A 31 4.84 2.41 10.27
C GLU A 31 4.97 3.10 8.91
N ILE A 32 3.91 3.04 8.10
CA ILE A 32 3.87 3.72 6.81
C ILE A 32 3.77 5.23 7.03
N GLY A 33 3.12 5.66 8.13
CA GLY A 33 2.85 7.05 8.46
C GLY A 33 1.84 7.70 7.50
N LEU A 34 0.88 6.91 7.02
CA LEU A 34 -0.27 7.28 6.19
C LEU A 34 -1.40 6.29 6.48
N THR A 35 -2.63 6.75 6.41
CA THR A 35 -3.81 5.88 6.50
C THR A 35 -4.07 5.16 5.18
N TYR A 36 -4.74 4.00 5.23
CA TYR A 36 -5.10 3.27 4.00
C TYR A 36 -5.94 4.10 3.02
N PRO A 37 -6.94 4.89 3.45
CA PRO A 37 -7.68 5.77 2.53
C PRO A 37 -6.80 6.81 1.83
N GLU A 38 -5.79 7.36 2.51
CA GLU A 38 -4.83 8.29 1.89
C GLU A 38 -3.96 7.58 0.85
N ILE A 39 -3.49 6.37 1.17
CA ILE A 39 -2.69 5.54 0.27
C ILE A 39 -3.50 5.15 -0.97
N ASP A 40 -4.73 4.66 -0.80
CA ASP A 40 -5.60 4.25 -1.90
C ASP A 40 -5.92 5.43 -2.83
N ALA A 41 -6.27 6.60 -2.26
CA ALA A 41 -6.54 7.81 -3.03
C ALA A 41 -5.30 8.27 -3.82
N ALA A 42 -4.11 8.24 -3.19
CA ALA A 42 -2.86 8.61 -3.82
C ALA A 42 -2.48 7.63 -4.95
N LEU A 43 -2.61 6.32 -4.74
CA LEU A 43 -2.35 5.30 -5.77
C LEU A 43 -3.27 5.48 -6.98
N HIS A 44 -4.57 5.68 -6.75
CA HIS A 44 -5.53 5.93 -7.83
C HIS A 44 -5.23 7.23 -8.60
N SER A 45 -4.84 8.29 -7.91
CA SER A 45 -4.45 9.56 -8.53
C SER A 45 -3.16 9.41 -9.36
N LEU A 46 -2.13 8.78 -8.79
CA LEU A 46 -0.86 8.50 -9.47
C LEU A 46 -1.07 7.67 -10.73
N GLU A 47 -1.88 6.60 -10.65
CA GLU A 47 -2.19 5.76 -11.81
C GLU A 47 -2.82 6.58 -12.95
N ARG A 48 -3.78 7.46 -12.64
CA ARG A 48 -4.46 8.32 -13.63
C ARG A 48 -3.55 9.40 -14.21
N ASN A 49 -2.61 9.91 -13.41
CA ASN A 49 -1.71 11.01 -13.78
C ASN A 49 -0.34 10.54 -14.31
N GLY A 50 -0.23 9.26 -14.69
CA GLY A 50 1.00 8.72 -15.28
C GLY A 50 2.17 8.67 -14.29
N TRP A 51 1.89 8.32 -13.04
CA TRP A 51 2.84 8.18 -11.93
C TRP A 51 3.66 9.45 -11.65
N LYS A 52 3.03 10.61 -11.83
CA LYS A 52 3.57 11.94 -11.47
C LYS A 52 2.85 12.44 -10.23
N SER A 53 3.62 12.70 -9.18
CA SER A 53 3.12 13.26 -7.93
C SER A 53 2.70 14.72 -8.11
N THR A 54 1.63 15.10 -7.42
CA THR A 54 1.07 16.46 -7.36
C THR A 54 0.86 16.92 -5.92
N SER A 55 1.06 16.04 -4.94
CA SER A 55 0.95 16.33 -3.51
C SER A 55 2.06 15.64 -2.69
N PRO A 56 2.33 16.10 -1.45
CA PRO A 56 3.29 15.44 -0.56
C PRO A 56 2.92 13.99 -0.21
N VAL A 57 1.62 13.68 -0.12
CA VAL A 57 1.13 12.31 0.13
C VAL A 57 1.46 11.42 -1.07
N GLU A 58 1.17 11.89 -2.29
CA GLU A 58 1.50 11.17 -3.52
C GLU A 58 3.01 10.98 -3.67
N GLU A 59 3.82 11.99 -3.32
CA GLU A 59 5.29 11.86 -3.36
C GLU A 59 5.77 10.76 -2.42
N LYS A 60 5.25 10.72 -1.20
CA LYS A 60 5.57 9.66 -0.22
C LYS A 60 5.16 8.29 -0.75
N VAL A 61 3.93 8.13 -1.24
CA VAL A 61 3.45 6.86 -1.79
C VAL A 61 4.27 6.43 -3.01
N LEU A 62 4.57 7.36 -3.93
CA LEU A 62 5.40 7.11 -5.11
C LEU A 62 6.82 6.64 -4.72
N SER A 63 7.40 7.24 -3.68
CA SER A 63 8.71 6.82 -3.15
C SER A 63 8.69 5.38 -2.64
N LEU A 64 7.62 4.96 -1.95
CA LEU A 64 7.45 3.60 -1.45
C LEU A 64 7.25 2.60 -2.60
N VAL A 65 6.47 2.98 -3.62
CA VAL A 65 6.28 2.18 -4.83
C VAL A 65 7.62 1.94 -5.52
N ARG A 66 8.40 2.99 -5.77
CA ARG A 66 9.74 2.89 -6.39
C ARG A 66 10.69 2.03 -5.57
N ALA A 67 10.79 2.27 -4.26
CA ALA A 67 11.67 1.50 -3.38
C ALA A 67 11.34 0.00 -3.33
N SER A 68 10.08 -0.36 -3.59
CA SER A 68 9.59 -1.75 -3.55
C SER A 68 9.45 -2.42 -4.92
N GLU A 69 9.94 -1.80 -6.00
CA GLU A 69 9.81 -2.31 -7.37
C GLU A 69 10.32 -3.74 -7.54
N HIS A 70 11.49 -4.04 -6.96
CA HIS A 70 12.09 -5.38 -6.97
C HIS A 70 11.21 -6.48 -6.37
N LYS A 71 10.19 -6.14 -5.56
CA LYS A 71 9.24 -7.11 -5.00
C LYS A 71 8.16 -7.55 -6.00
N ARG A 72 8.01 -6.81 -7.10
CA ARG A 72 6.99 -7.03 -8.14
C ARG A 72 7.59 -7.46 -9.48
N LEU A 73 8.90 -7.38 -9.63
CA LEU A 73 9.64 -7.84 -10.81
C LEU A 73 10.24 -9.24 -10.55
N PRO A 74 10.46 -10.04 -11.61
CA PRO A 74 11.25 -11.26 -11.48
C PRO A 74 12.68 -10.93 -11.00
N ALA A 75 13.36 -11.95 -10.47
CA ALA A 75 14.77 -11.81 -10.10
C ALA A 75 15.57 -11.33 -11.32
N PRO A 76 16.42 -10.29 -11.17
CA PRO A 76 17.17 -9.75 -12.29
C PRO A 76 18.11 -10.83 -12.85
N THR A 77 18.13 -10.94 -14.17
CA THR A 77 19.06 -11.85 -14.86
C THR A 77 20.08 -11.05 -15.66
N LEU A 78 21.26 -11.64 -15.89
CA LEU A 78 22.32 -11.01 -16.67
C LEU A 78 21.95 -10.81 -18.15
N LEU A 79 20.92 -11.50 -18.64
CA LEU A 79 20.45 -11.40 -20.02
C LEU A 79 19.45 -10.25 -20.23
N GLY A 80 19.09 -9.52 -19.16
CA GLY A 80 17.99 -8.56 -19.20
C GLY A 80 16.63 -9.26 -19.23
N THR A 81 15.58 -8.50 -18.95
CA THR A 81 14.21 -8.92 -19.27
C THR A 81 13.93 -8.40 -20.68
N ASP A 82 13.90 -9.29 -21.67
CA ASP A 82 13.44 -8.98 -23.03
C ASP A 82 12.01 -8.39 -23.02
#